data_AF-A0A9J7AIV2-F1
#
_entry.id   AF-A0A9J7AIV2-F1
#
_cell.length_a   1.000
_cell.length_b   1.000
_cell.length_c   1.000
_cell.angle_alpha   90.00
_cell.angle_beta   90.00
_cell.angle_gamma   90.00
#
_symmetry.space_group_name_H-M   'P 1'
#
loop_
_entity.id
_entity.type
_entity.pdbx_description
1 polymer ?
#
loop_
_entity_poly.entity_id
_entity_poly.type
_entity_poly.pdbx_seq_one_letter_code
_entity_poly.pdbx_strand_id
1 'polypeptide(L)'
;MSEYQITTIRQIWIVLPFLLFVSGTYWHSSQSLIKSAHGILILLAFGYAVWVSELTEFGPPFKYYAPMYVLLIAGLVSMAFSFKTFIGKKWVHLVHGLTLLSAFLVWFVGSMAIAHDWI
;
A
#
# COMPACT_ATOMS: atom_id res chain seq x y z
N MET A 1 -1.83 -3.91 21.39
CA MET A 1 -2.25 -4.83 20.31
C MET A 1 -2.33 -6.26 20.83
N SER A 2 -3.31 -7.04 20.35
CA SER A 2 -3.39 -8.49 20.63
C SER A 2 -2.36 -9.29 19.82
N GLU A 3 -2.06 -10.52 20.24
CA GLU A 3 -1.13 -11.41 19.48
C GLU A 3 -1.62 -11.69 18.06
N TYR A 4 -2.94 -11.76 17.86
CA TYR A 4 -3.57 -11.93 16.56
C TYR A 4 -3.30 -10.73 15.63
N GLN A 5 -3.42 -9.51 16.14
CA GLN A 5 -3.13 -8.28 15.39
C GLN A 5 -1.68 -8.25 14.92
N ILE A 6 -0.75 -8.54 15.85
CA ILE A 6 0.69 -8.58 15.56
C ILE A 6 0.98 -9.63 14.48
N THR A 7 0.36 -10.80 14.57
CA THR A 7 0.56 -11.89 13.60
C THR A 7 0.03 -11.52 12.22
N THR A 8 -1.14 -10.88 12.13
CA THR A 8 -1.75 -10.48 10.86
C THR A 8 -0.97 -9.35 10.19
N ILE A 9 -0.57 -8.32 10.96
CA ILE A 9 0.36 -7.28 10.49
C ILE A 9 1.67 -7.92 10.03
N ARG A 10 2.16 -8.95 10.75
CA ARG A 10 3.40 -9.62 10.40
C ARG A 10 3.38 -10.28 9.03
N GLN A 11 2.26 -10.90 8.68
CA GLN A 11 2.08 -11.55 7.38
C GLN A 11 2.09 -10.55 6.22
N ILE A 12 1.62 -9.33 6.43
CA ILE A 12 1.68 -8.27 5.40
C ILE A 12 3.13 -7.82 5.14
N TRP A 13 4.09 -8.05 6.06
CA TRP A 13 5.47 -7.64 5.80
C TRP A 13 6.09 -8.31 4.57
N ILE A 14 5.58 -9.48 4.17
CA ILE A 14 6.02 -10.17 2.95
C ILE A 14 5.73 -9.36 1.68
N VAL A 15 4.78 -8.42 1.73
CA VAL A 15 4.39 -7.55 0.63
C VAL A 15 5.38 -6.39 0.45
N LEU A 16 6.15 -6.00 1.49
CA LEU A 16 7.06 -4.86 1.40
C LEU A 16 8.17 -5.03 0.35
N PRO A 17 8.94 -6.16 0.33
CA PRO A 17 9.98 -6.33 -0.69
C PRO A 17 9.40 -6.29 -2.10
N PHE A 18 8.20 -6.82 -2.30
CA PHE A 18 7.49 -6.77 -3.57
C PHE A 18 7.17 -5.33 -3.99
N LEU A 19 6.60 -4.50 -3.11
CA LEU A 19 6.26 -3.11 -3.43
C LEU A 19 7.48 -2.23 -3.72
N LEU A 20 8.60 -2.48 -3.02
CA LEU A 20 9.88 -1.83 -3.29
C LEU A 20 10.45 -2.27 -4.65
N PHE A 21 10.44 -3.57 -4.93
CA PHE A 21 10.86 -4.13 -6.21
C PHE A 21 10.06 -3.53 -7.37
N VAL A 22 8.73 -3.49 -7.24
CA VAL A 22 7.83 -2.86 -8.20
C VAL A 22 8.28 -1.41 -8.45
N SER A 23 8.36 -0.59 -7.42
CA SER A 23 8.73 0.82 -7.58
C SER A 23 10.11 1.00 -8.24
N GLY A 24 11.09 0.17 -7.87
CA GLY A 24 12.43 0.16 -8.47
C GLY A 24 12.42 -0.20 -9.95
N THR A 25 11.68 -1.24 -10.35
CA THR A 25 11.59 -1.65 -11.77
C THR A 25 10.94 -0.57 -12.66
N TYR A 26 9.87 0.07 -12.16
CA TYR A 26 9.21 1.17 -12.86
C TYR A 26 10.07 2.42 -12.91
N TRP A 27 10.81 2.73 -11.84
CA TRP A 27 11.75 3.85 -11.82
C TRP A 27 12.86 3.62 -12.87
N HIS A 28 13.49 2.45 -12.85
CA HIS A 28 14.54 2.10 -13.80
C HIS A 28 14.06 2.25 -15.26
N SER A 29 12.83 1.82 -15.54
CA SER A 29 12.27 1.84 -16.90
C SER A 29 11.73 3.18 -17.38
N SER A 30 11.22 4.03 -16.49
CA SER A 30 10.51 5.27 -16.86
C SER A 30 11.24 6.56 -16.45
N GLN A 31 12.17 6.48 -15.51
CA GLN A 31 12.87 7.63 -14.90
C GLN A 31 11.89 8.75 -14.43
N SER A 32 10.69 8.35 -14.01
CA SER A 32 9.60 9.27 -13.67
C SER A 32 8.95 8.90 -12.34
N LEU A 33 9.04 9.81 -11.37
CA LEU A 33 8.51 9.61 -10.02
C LEU A 33 7.01 9.30 -10.04
N ILE A 34 6.24 10.06 -10.83
CA ILE A 34 4.79 9.91 -10.93
C ILE A 34 4.41 8.50 -11.42
N LYS A 35 5.24 7.86 -12.25
CA LYS A 35 4.95 6.55 -12.84
C LYS A 35 5.47 5.39 -11.99
N SER A 36 6.39 5.64 -11.08
CA SER A 36 7.07 4.60 -10.27
C SER A 36 6.72 4.63 -8.79
N ALA A 37 6.11 5.69 -8.28
CA ALA A 37 5.89 5.88 -6.84
C ALA A 37 4.83 4.95 -6.24
N HIS A 38 3.98 4.31 -7.04
CA HIS A 38 2.82 3.55 -6.55
C HIS A 38 3.14 2.51 -5.48
N GLY A 39 4.22 1.73 -5.62
CA GLY A 39 4.58 0.75 -4.60
C GLY A 39 5.04 1.40 -3.28
N ILE A 40 5.85 2.46 -3.36
CA ILE A 40 6.27 3.25 -2.20
C ILE A 40 5.07 3.92 -1.51
N LEU A 41 4.12 4.44 -2.28
CA LEU A 41 2.93 5.09 -1.73
C LEU A 41 2.03 4.09 -0.98
N ILE A 42 1.82 2.90 -1.53
CA ILE A 42 1.09 1.81 -0.85
C ILE A 42 1.84 1.39 0.42
N LEU A 43 3.17 1.27 0.34
CA LEU A 43 4.01 0.95 1.49
C LEU A 43 3.89 1.99 2.61
N LEU A 44 3.96 3.28 2.27
CA LEU A 44 3.81 4.37 3.23
C LEU A 44 2.42 4.38 3.86
N ALA A 45 1.37 4.03 3.09
CA ALA A 45 0.02 3.89 3.63
C ALA A 45 -0.03 2.81 4.72
N PHE A 46 0.60 1.66 4.49
CA PHE A 46 0.69 0.59 5.50
C PHE A 46 1.50 1.02 6.72
N GLY A 47 2.68 1.59 6.52
CA GLY A 47 3.53 2.07 7.62
C GLY A 47 2.82 3.11 8.49
N TYR A 48 2.07 4.02 7.87
CA TYR A 48 1.23 4.97 8.57
C TYR A 48 0.12 4.28 9.39
N ALA A 49 -0.58 3.29 8.82
CA ALA A 49 -1.63 2.56 9.51
C ALA A 49 -1.11 1.83 10.76
N VAL A 50 0.05 1.17 10.64
CA VAL A 50 0.73 0.51 11.77
C VAL A 50 1.11 1.55 12.84
N TRP A 51 1.70 2.67 12.45
CA TRP A 51 2.06 3.74 13.37
C TRP A 51 0.84 4.30 14.13
N VAL A 52 -0.28 4.52 13.44
CA VAL A 52 -1.53 4.97 14.09
C VAL A 52 -2.08 3.90 15.05
N SER A 53 -2.00 2.61 14.68
CA SER A 53 -2.43 1.52 15.55
C SER A 53 -1.60 1.40 16.83
N GLU A 54 -0.33 1.82 16.82
CA GLU A 54 0.50 1.91 18.02
C GLU A 54 0.21 3.17 18.85
N LEU A 55 -0.19 4.26 18.18
CA LEU A 55 -0.47 5.55 18.82
C LEU A 55 -1.84 5.62 19.51
N THR A 56 -2.79 4.77 19.09
CA THR A 56 -4.19 4.82 19.54
C THR A 56 -4.56 3.52 20.27
N GLU A 57 -5.41 3.62 21.29
CA GLU A 57 -5.85 2.44 22.07
C GLU A 57 -7.19 1.85 21.60
N PHE A 58 -8.05 2.69 21.00
CA PHE A 58 -9.39 2.33 20.53
C PHE A 58 -9.64 2.96 19.17
N GLY A 59 -10.68 2.48 18.46
CA GLY A 59 -11.12 2.98 17.16
C GLY A 59 -11.15 4.52 17.09
N PRO A 60 -10.12 5.15 16.50
CA PRO A 60 -9.94 6.58 16.58
C PRO A 60 -10.87 7.28 15.59
N PRO A 61 -11.09 8.59 15.73
CA PRO A 61 -11.93 9.34 14.81
C PRO A 61 -11.46 9.22 13.35
N PHE A 62 -12.39 9.36 12.40
CA PHE A 62 -12.14 9.15 10.96
C PHE A 62 -10.95 9.93 10.38
N LYS A 63 -10.57 11.07 10.98
CA LYS A 63 -9.39 11.86 10.57
C LYS A 63 -8.08 11.05 10.54
N TYR A 64 -7.95 10.00 11.36
CA TYR A 64 -6.79 9.13 11.39
C TYR A 64 -6.71 8.15 10.21
N TYR A 65 -7.80 7.97 9.45
CA TYR A 65 -7.79 7.13 8.24
C TYR A 65 -7.40 7.93 7.00
N ALA A 66 -7.58 9.25 7.02
CA ALA A 66 -7.42 10.10 5.86
C ALA A 66 -6.01 10.03 5.24
N PRO A 67 -4.89 10.08 5.99
CA PRO A 67 -3.57 10.00 5.37
C PRO A 67 -3.30 8.65 4.69
N MET A 68 -3.77 7.55 5.28
CA MET A 68 -3.70 6.23 4.64
C MET A 68 -4.43 6.21 3.29
N TYR A 69 -5.67 6.72 3.26
CA TYR A 69 -6.46 6.76 2.03
C TYR A 69 -5.87 7.70 0.98
N VAL A 70 -5.33 8.86 1.39
CA VAL A 70 -4.64 9.79 0.49
C VAL A 70 -3.43 9.10 -0.16
N LEU A 71 -2.63 8.36 0.61
CA LEU A 71 -1.47 7.63 0.09
C LEU A 71 -1.89 6.49 -0.85
N LEU A 72 -2.93 5.73 -0.50
CA LEU A 72 -3.47 4.68 -1.38
C LEU A 72 -4.00 5.25 -2.69
N ILE A 73 -4.80 6.32 -2.65
CA ILE A 73 -5.34 6.98 -3.84
C ILE A 73 -4.20 7.53 -4.70
N ALA A 74 -3.20 8.20 -4.09
CA ALA A 74 -2.02 8.67 -4.81
C ALA A 74 -1.26 7.51 -5.48
N GLY A 75 -1.15 6.36 -4.80
CA GLY A 75 -0.58 5.14 -5.35
C GLY A 75 -1.34 4.62 -6.57
N LEU A 76 -2.67 4.57 -6.49
CA LEU A 76 -3.53 4.17 -7.61
C LEU A 76 -3.43 5.14 -8.80
N VAL A 77 -3.38 6.45 -8.54
CA VAL A 77 -3.17 7.47 -9.57
C VAL A 77 -1.81 7.30 -10.24
N SER A 78 -0.74 7.10 -9.46
CA SER A 78 0.61 6.82 -9.97
C SER A 78 0.62 5.57 -10.86
N MET A 79 -0.07 4.51 -10.44
CA MET A 79 -0.22 3.28 -11.22
C MET A 79 -1.00 3.52 -12.53
N ALA A 80 -2.07 4.33 -12.52
CA ALA A 80 -2.82 4.67 -13.73
C ALA A 80 -1.98 5.42 -14.77
N PHE A 81 -1.08 6.32 -14.33
CA PHE A 81 -0.11 6.96 -15.22
C PHE A 81 0.93 5.97 -15.79
N SER A 82 1.30 4.97 -14.99
CA SER A 82 2.18 3.90 -15.42
C SER A 82 1.53 3.05 -16.53
N PHE A 83 0.26 2.67 -16.40
CA PHE A 83 -0.47 1.91 -17.42
C PHE A 83 -0.40 2.55 -18.82
N LYS A 84 -0.59 3.87 -18.91
CA LYS A 84 -0.52 4.60 -20.18
C LYS A 84 0.89 4.60 -20.80
N THR A 85 1.93 4.44 -19.98
CA THR A 85 3.32 4.50 -20.44
C THR A 85 3.82 3.14 -20.97
N PHE A 86 3.28 2.04 -20.48
CA PHE A 86 3.76 0.69 -20.80
C PHE A 86 2.78 -0.14 -21.65
N ILE A 87 2.04 0.53 -22.53
CA ILE A 87 1.10 -0.12 -23.46
C ILE A 87 1.83 -1.22 -24.25
N GLY A 88 1.26 -2.42 -24.25
CA GLY A 88 1.79 -3.58 -24.97
C GLY A 88 2.75 -4.47 -24.16
N LYS A 89 3.18 -4.05 -22.96
CA LYS A 89 4.05 -4.87 -22.10
C LYS A 89 3.24 -5.74 -21.14
N LYS A 90 2.82 -6.94 -21.60
CA LYS A 90 1.97 -7.88 -20.82
C LYS A 90 2.48 -8.17 -19.39
N TRP A 91 3.79 -8.37 -19.22
CA TRP A 91 4.40 -8.62 -17.91
C TRP A 91 4.20 -7.46 -16.91
N VAL A 92 4.26 -6.22 -17.41
CA VAL A 92 4.07 -5.01 -16.59
C VAL A 92 2.64 -4.94 -16.05
N HIS A 93 1.66 -5.30 -16.89
CA HIS A 93 0.25 -5.35 -16.47
C HIS A 93 -0.03 -6.47 -15.44
N LEU A 94 0.65 -7.61 -15.52
CA LEU A 94 0.56 -8.66 -14.50
C LEU A 94 1.07 -8.14 -13.15
N VAL A 95 2.19 -7.41 -13.15
CA VAL A 95 2.73 -6.76 -11.96
C VAL A 95 1.76 -5.72 -11.39
N HIS A 96 1.07 -4.95 -12.23
CA HIS A 96 0.00 -4.05 -11.77
C HIS A 96 -1.15 -4.80 -11.09
N GLY A 97 -1.55 -5.98 -11.59
CA GLY A 97 -2.55 -6.83 -10.94
C GLY A 97 -2.14 -7.25 -9.52
N LEU A 98 -0.89 -7.70 -9.35
CA LEU A 98 -0.35 -8.03 -8.02
C LEU A 98 -0.21 -6.79 -7.12
N THR A 99 0.11 -5.64 -7.70
CA THR A 99 0.17 -4.35 -6.99
C THR A 99 -1.22 -3.92 -6.49
N LEU A 100 -2.26 -4.11 -7.30
CA LEU A 100 -3.64 -3.85 -6.91
C LEU A 100 -4.09 -4.77 -5.77
N LEU A 101 -3.79 -6.06 -5.85
CA LEU A 101 -4.05 -7.00 -4.76
C LEU A 101 -3.33 -6.59 -3.47
N SER A 102 -2.07 -6.15 -3.59
CA SER A 102 -1.30 -5.62 -2.47
C SER A 102 -1.93 -4.36 -1.87
N ALA A 103 -2.38 -3.43 -2.71
CA ALA A 103 -3.07 -2.22 -2.25
C ALA A 103 -4.37 -2.55 -1.52
N PHE A 104 -5.14 -3.53 -2.02
CA PHE A 104 -6.36 -4.00 -1.37
C PHE A 104 -6.07 -4.63 0.00
N LEU A 105 -5.05 -5.49 0.10
CA LEU A 105 -4.63 -6.09 1.36
C LEU A 105 -4.18 -5.02 2.37
N VAL A 106 -3.37 -4.05 1.92
CA VAL A 106 -2.94 -2.92 2.76
C VAL A 106 -4.12 -2.07 3.20
N TRP A 107 -5.07 -1.79 2.31
CA TRP A 107 -6.29 -1.05 2.66
C TRP A 107 -7.11 -1.79 3.73
N PHE A 108 -7.35 -3.09 3.53
CA PHE A 108 -8.13 -3.90 4.46
C PHE A 108 -7.42 -4.01 5.82
N VAL A 109 -6.20 -4.55 5.84
CA VAL A 109 -5.46 -4.75 7.09
C VAL A 109 -5.11 -3.42 7.77
N GLY A 110 -4.77 -2.39 7.00
CA GLY A 110 -4.51 -1.06 7.54
C GLY A 110 -5.76 -0.41 8.16
N SER A 111 -6.94 -0.59 7.56
CA SER A 111 -8.19 -0.09 8.13
C SER A 111 -8.54 -0.82 9.43
N MET A 112 -8.38 -2.14 9.46
CA MET A 112 -8.58 -2.95 10.68
C MET A 112 -7.57 -2.55 11.78
N ALA A 113 -6.30 -2.32 11.39
CA ALA A 113 -5.26 -1.85 12.31
C ALA A 113 -5.60 -0.52 12.95
N ILE A 114 -6.03 0.48 12.17
CA ILE A 114 -6.44 1.78 12.70
C ILE A 114 -7.69 1.62 13.56
N ALA A 115 -8.68 0.83 13.13
CA ALA A 115 -9.94 0.67 13.84
C ALA A 115 -9.81 -0.08 15.18
N HIS A 116 -8.71 -0.82 15.38
CA HIS A 116 -8.61 -1.87 16.40
C HIS A 116 -9.73 -2.91 16.31
N ASP A 117 -10.42 -2.94 15.17
CA ASP A 117 -11.51 -3.85 14.87
C ASP A 117 -10.88 -5.02 14.14
N TRP A 118 -10.52 -6.05 14.89
CA TRP A 118 -10.01 -7.30 14.38
C TRP A 118 -10.94 -8.34 14.99
N ILE A 119 -11.80 -8.92 14.16
CA ILE A 119 -12.85 -9.88 14.52
C ILE A 119 -12.41 -10.79 15.69
#